data_AF-A0A9W7Y1U6-F1
#
_entry.id   AF-A0A9W7Y1U6-F1
#
_cell.length_a   1.000
_cell.length_b   1.000
_cell.length_c   1.000
_cell.angle_alpha   90.00
_cell.angle_beta   90.00
_cell.angle_gamma   90.00
#
_symmetry.space_group_name_H-M   'P 1'
#
loop_
_entity.id
_entity.type
_entity.pdbx_description
1 polymer ?
#
loop_
_entity_poly.entity_id
_entity_poly.type
_entity_poly.pdbx_seq_one_letter_code
_entity_poly.pdbx_strand_id
1 'polypeptide(L)'
;MQSAVPCDEQSRSEFGMAAVDPSRVAKGFGEDQLHLVVNAINTASLGLLEIVNYNMATILLRGIDVPFHSQQLLDGMPEFCEALHTKFNCGMVSPDVLYRRYIPNLTAVPFEVSREYFEHMLELTGSPVMRRALDVWSDVQLEDAAEKARLAVELLVELLTYQFASPVQWIKTQDCLIHGAEVERLVEIGPSPVLCGMAAKTLQGPQPEDRQVSLLHFERDQDEIYYRHIHEEGEATVAQAPAAASLPETPAEQPRVEPSPPVSQSSASPGAGEPIAEVPLQAFDVAHAVVAFKLKQPLGGISAQQTIKTLVAGKSTLQNEI
;
A
#
# COMPACT_ATOMS: atom_id res chain seq x y z
N MET A 1 20.46 3.28 -4.54
CA MET A 1 19.15 3.88 -4.90
C MET A 1 19.29 5.28 -5.45
N GLN A 2 19.78 6.26 -4.68
CA GLN A 2 19.93 7.65 -5.17
C GLN A 2 20.84 7.77 -6.40
N SER A 3 21.91 6.98 -6.49
CA SER A 3 22.81 6.93 -7.66
C SER A 3 22.24 6.20 -8.87
N ALA A 4 21.11 5.51 -8.73
CA ALA A 4 20.49 4.74 -9.83
C ALA A 4 19.62 5.62 -10.73
N VAL A 5 19.32 6.85 -10.30
CA VAL A 5 18.47 7.79 -11.04
C VAL A 5 19.33 8.96 -11.52
N PRO A 6 19.32 9.28 -12.82
CA PRO A 6 19.97 10.48 -13.32
C PRO A 6 19.35 11.73 -12.69
N CYS A 7 20.19 12.64 -12.20
CA CYS A 7 19.76 13.93 -11.68
C CYS A 7 20.35 15.08 -12.51
N ASP A 8 19.65 16.22 -12.50
CA ASP A 8 20.14 17.47 -13.07
C ASP A 8 21.25 18.13 -12.20
N GLU A 9 21.80 19.25 -12.66
CA GLU A 9 22.83 20.01 -11.94
C GLU A 9 22.37 20.53 -10.56
N GLN A 10 21.05 20.56 -10.30
CA GLN A 10 20.47 20.91 -9.01
C GLN A 10 20.11 19.67 -8.17
N SER A 11 20.58 18.48 -8.55
CA SER A 11 20.31 17.19 -7.89
C SER A 11 18.83 16.78 -7.87
N ARG A 12 18.05 17.23 -8.84
CA ARG A 12 16.63 16.85 -9.01
C ARG A 12 16.50 15.78 -10.07
N SER A 13 15.54 14.89 -9.92
CA SER A 13 15.20 13.92 -10.97
C SER A 13 13.90 14.32 -11.70
N GLU A 14 13.63 13.66 -12.81
CA GLU A 14 12.34 13.79 -13.53
C GLU A 14 11.24 12.91 -12.92
N PHE A 15 11.53 12.16 -11.86
CA PHE A 15 10.60 11.26 -11.20
C PHE A 15 10.05 11.87 -9.91
N GLY A 16 8.88 11.38 -9.49
CA GLY A 16 8.28 11.74 -8.21
C GLY A 16 7.31 10.68 -7.74
N MET A 17 6.93 10.72 -6.47
CA MET A 17 5.97 9.79 -5.87
C MET A 17 4.76 10.50 -5.27
N ALA A 18 3.58 9.91 -5.48
CA ALA A 18 2.30 10.39 -4.95
C ALA A 18 1.57 9.25 -4.25
N ALA A 19 0.96 9.53 -3.09
CA ALA A 19 0.03 8.61 -2.45
C ALA A 19 -1.41 8.97 -2.84
N VAL A 20 -2.21 7.96 -3.21
CA VAL A 20 -3.55 8.08 -3.79
C VAL A 20 -4.52 7.20 -3.00
N ASP A 21 -5.76 7.67 -2.82
CA ASP A 21 -6.84 7.04 -2.05
C ASP A 21 -8.03 6.97 -3.02
N PRO A 22 -8.21 5.81 -3.68
CA PRO A 22 -9.26 5.62 -4.69
C PRO A 22 -10.65 5.99 -4.16
N SER A 23 -10.91 5.76 -2.88
CA SER A 23 -12.22 5.98 -2.26
C SER A 23 -12.64 7.45 -2.30
N ARG A 24 -11.68 8.37 -2.39
CA ARG A 24 -11.94 9.81 -2.50
C ARG A 24 -12.38 10.20 -3.89
N VAL A 25 -12.07 9.45 -4.94
CA VAL A 25 -12.42 9.82 -6.33
C VAL A 25 -13.93 9.76 -6.54
N ALA A 26 -14.54 8.61 -6.28
CA ALA A 26 -15.98 8.38 -6.43
C ALA A 26 -16.45 7.19 -5.58
N LYS A 27 -17.75 7.13 -5.27
CA LYS A 27 -18.34 5.91 -4.70
C LYS A 27 -18.21 4.77 -5.71
N GLY A 28 -17.57 3.68 -5.31
CA GLY A 28 -17.31 2.51 -6.17
C GLY A 28 -16.03 2.59 -7.00
N PHE A 29 -15.22 3.62 -6.83
CA PHE A 29 -13.87 3.69 -7.39
C PHE A 29 -12.87 3.06 -6.40
N GLY A 30 -12.43 1.85 -6.69
CA GLY A 30 -11.51 1.06 -5.87
C GLY A 30 -10.19 0.75 -6.58
N GLU A 31 -9.51 -0.29 -6.11
CA GLU A 31 -8.21 -0.74 -6.61
C GLU A 31 -8.24 -1.09 -8.11
N ASP A 32 -9.22 -1.89 -8.55
CA ASP A 32 -9.36 -2.29 -9.96
C ASP A 32 -9.49 -1.09 -10.91
N GLN A 33 -10.28 -0.09 -10.52
CA GLN A 33 -10.46 1.11 -11.33
C GLN A 33 -9.20 1.96 -11.36
N LEU A 34 -8.47 2.05 -10.24
CA LEU A 34 -7.17 2.73 -10.21
C LEU A 34 -6.17 2.05 -11.15
N HIS A 35 -6.10 0.72 -11.14
CA HIS A 35 -5.26 -0.04 -12.07
C HIS A 35 -5.60 0.23 -13.54
N LEU A 36 -6.89 0.25 -13.87
CA LEU A 36 -7.34 0.56 -15.23
C LEU A 36 -6.91 1.96 -15.66
N VAL A 37 -7.02 2.96 -14.77
CA VAL A 37 -6.59 4.33 -15.05
C VAL A 37 -5.08 4.41 -15.26
N VAL A 38 -4.28 3.82 -14.38
CA VAL A 38 -2.81 3.80 -14.50
C VAL A 38 -2.39 3.13 -15.81
N ASN A 39 -2.97 1.97 -16.13
CA ASN A 39 -2.68 1.26 -17.37
C ASN A 39 -3.09 2.05 -18.62
N ALA A 40 -4.24 2.74 -18.57
CA ALA A 40 -4.68 3.60 -19.66
C ALA A 40 -3.70 4.76 -19.88
N ILE A 41 -3.21 5.39 -18.81
CA ILE A 41 -2.21 6.47 -18.89
C ILE A 41 -0.88 5.97 -19.45
N ASN A 42 -0.39 4.80 -19.01
CA ASN A 42 0.82 4.20 -19.53
C ASN A 42 0.69 3.78 -21.00
N THR A 43 -0.49 3.36 -21.43
CA THR A 43 -0.73 3.05 -22.85
C THR A 43 -0.77 4.32 -23.70
N ALA A 44 -1.30 5.40 -23.12
CA ALA A 44 -1.53 6.68 -23.79
C ALA A 44 -0.36 7.67 -23.71
N SER A 45 0.68 7.37 -22.92
CA SER A 45 1.87 8.20 -22.78
C SER A 45 3.14 7.35 -22.85
N LEU A 46 4.26 7.98 -23.19
CA LEU A 46 5.58 7.32 -23.20
C LEU A 46 6.25 7.36 -21.81
N GLY A 47 5.55 7.85 -20.78
CA GLY A 47 6.08 8.01 -19.42
C GLY A 47 5.86 6.76 -18.56
N LEU A 48 6.59 6.68 -17.44
CA LEU A 48 6.45 5.62 -16.45
C LEU A 48 5.50 6.07 -15.32
N LEU A 49 4.37 5.39 -15.15
CA LEU A 49 3.49 5.53 -13.99
C LEU A 49 3.19 4.15 -13.39
N GLU A 50 3.67 3.89 -12.17
CA GLU A 50 3.50 2.59 -11.51
C GLU A 50 2.92 2.75 -10.11
N ILE A 51 2.08 1.79 -9.71
CA ILE A 51 1.65 1.63 -8.32
C ILE A 51 2.73 0.85 -7.59
N VAL A 52 3.55 1.56 -6.83
CA VAL A 52 4.73 0.99 -6.14
C VAL A 52 4.46 0.64 -4.68
N ASN A 53 3.31 1.04 -4.14
CA ASN A 53 2.95 0.79 -2.76
C ASN A 53 1.44 0.62 -2.59
N TYR A 54 1.04 -0.58 -2.17
CA TYR A 54 -0.36 -0.92 -1.90
C TYR A 54 -0.66 -0.60 -0.44
N ASN A 55 -1.00 0.67 -0.17
CA ASN A 55 -1.26 1.26 1.14
C ASN A 55 -2.57 2.06 1.16
N MET A 56 -3.05 2.42 2.37
CA MET A 56 -4.21 3.31 2.55
C MET A 56 -3.80 4.73 2.98
N ALA A 57 -3.28 5.55 2.05
CA ALA A 57 -2.92 6.96 2.30
C ALA A 57 -3.01 7.87 1.05
N THR A 58 -3.40 9.15 1.24
CA THR A 58 -3.39 10.22 0.21
C THR A 58 -2.55 11.42 0.61
N ILE A 59 -1.33 11.53 0.10
CA ILE A 59 -0.48 12.73 0.18
C ILE A 59 0.63 12.63 -0.90
N LEU A 60 0.93 13.74 -1.60
CA LEU A 60 2.18 13.86 -2.37
C LEU A 60 3.40 13.74 -1.46
N LEU A 61 4.37 12.90 -1.81
CA LEU A 61 5.57 12.69 -1.01
C LEU A 61 6.64 13.72 -1.42
N ARG A 62 6.69 14.85 -0.71
CA ARG A 62 7.67 15.92 -0.99
C ARG A 62 9.08 15.46 -0.64
N GLY A 63 10.01 15.67 -1.57
CA GLY A 63 11.44 15.35 -1.38
C GLY A 63 11.80 13.89 -1.67
N ILE A 64 10.92 13.14 -2.32
CA ILE A 64 11.23 11.80 -2.82
C ILE A 64 11.29 11.84 -4.35
N ASP A 65 12.51 11.86 -4.85
CA ASP A 65 12.83 12.00 -6.29
C ASP A 65 13.34 10.67 -6.87
N VAL A 66 13.22 9.56 -6.14
CA VAL A 66 13.60 8.22 -6.59
C VAL A 66 12.35 7.35 -6.64
N PRO A 67 12.04 6.70 -7.78
CA PRO A 67 10.88 5.83 -7.89
C PRO A 67 11.19 4.48 -7.25
N PHE A 68 11.17 4.43 -5.92
CA PHE A 68 11.39 3.20 -5.17
C PHE A 68 10.37 2.13 -5.54
N HIS A 69 10.78 0.85 -5.49
CA HIS A 69 9.87 -0.29 -5.73
C HIS A 69 9.23 -0.27 -7.13
N SER A 70 9.89 0.35 -8.11
CA SER A 70 9.49 0.43 -9.50
C SER A 70 10.44 -0.35 -10.40
N GLN A 71 9.97 -0.67 -11.61
CA GLN A 71 10.79 -1.34 -12.62
C GLN A 71 11.99 -0.50 -13.08
N GLN A 72 11.97 0.82 -12.83
CA GLN A 72 13.10 1.71 -13.14
C GLN A 72 14.38 1.34 -12.37
N LEU A 73 14.24 0.61 -11.26
CA LEU A 73 15.37 0.19 -10.42
C LEU A 73 15.92 -1.20 -10.79
N LEU A 74 15.36 -1.88 -11.81
CA LEU A 74 15.81 -3.20 -12.24
C LEU A 74 17.30 -3.21 -12.62
N ASP A 75 17.78 -2.15 -13.27
CA ASP A 75 19.17 -2.04 -13.73
C ASP A 75 20.18 -2.02 -12.57
N GLY A 76 19.78 -1.59 -11.37
CA GLY A 76 20.63 -1.57 -10.18
C GLY A 76 20.55 -2.83 -9.31
N MET A 77 19.73 -3.81 -9.71
CA MET A 77 19.58 -5.06 -8.96
C MET A 77 20.85 -5.93 -8.94
N PRO A 78 21.64 -6.07 -10.02
CA PRO A 78 22.83 -6.91 -10.00
C PRO A 78 23.85 -6.46 -8.95
N GLU A 79 24.17 -5.16 -8.88
CA GLU A 79 25.11 -4.62 -7.88
C GLU A 79 24.56 -4.74 -6.47
N PHE A 80 23.25 -4.57 -6.30
CA PHE A 80 22.60 -4.74 -5.01
C PHE A 80 22.63 -6.21 -4.54
N CYS A 81 22.37 -7.15 -5.45
CA CYS A 81 22.46 -8.59 -5.19
C CYS A 81 23.89 -8.99 -4.80
N GLU A 82 24.90 -8.51 -5.52
CA GLU A 82 26.31 -8.75 -5.17
C GLU A 82 26.62 -8.21 -3.76
N ALA A 83 26.18 -6.99 -3.44
CA ALA A 83 26.34 -6.43 -2.10
C ALA A 83 25.66 -7.29 -1.03
N LEU A 84 24.46 -7.81 -1.27
CA LEU A 84 23.77 -8.72 -0.34
C LEU A 84 24.53 -10.03 -0.13
N HIS A 85 25.08 -10.62 -1.18
CA HIS A 85 25.92 -11.82 -1.07
C HIS A 85 27.19 -11.60 -0.22
N THR A 86 27.73 -10.37 -0.16
CA THR A 86 28.83 -10.06 0.77
C THR A 86 28.39 -9.93 2.24
N LYS A 87 27.10 -9.70 2.48
CA LYS A 87 26.54 -9.45 3.82
C LYS A 87 25.86 -10.65 4.44
N PHE A 88 25.30 -11.54 3.62
CA PHE A 88 24.60 -12.73 4.06
C PHE A 88 25.39 -13.99 3.70
N ASN A 89 25.61 -14.85 4.70
CA ASN A 89 26.21 -16.17 4.51
C ASN A 89 25.44 -17.23 5.33
N CYS A 90 25.67 -18.50 5.04
CA CYS A 90 24.97 -19.62 5.68
C CYS A 90 25.15 -19.68 7.21
N GLY A 91 26.19 -19.04 7.76
CA GLY A 91 26.41 -18.98 9.21
C GLY A 91 25.69 -17.83 9.92
N MET A 92 25.16 -16.85 9.18
CA MET A 92 24.48 -15.68 9.74
C MET A 92 22.95 -15.78 9.69
N VAL A 93 22.41 -16.55 8.76
CA VAL A 93 20.97 -16.70 8.57
C VAL A 93 20.53 -18.04 9.15
N SER A 94 19.67 -17.98 10.16
CA SER A 94 19.00 -19.17 10.70
C SER A 94 17.63 -19.33 10.02
N PRO A 95 17.40 -20.42 9.26
CA PRO A 95 16.11 -20.67 8.62
C PRO A 95 14.95 -20.69 9.62
N ASP A 96 15.18 -21.24 10.82
CA ASP A 96 14.13 -21.40 11.84
C ASP A 96 13.72 -20.07 12.49
N VAL A 97 14.61 -19.06 12.50
CA VAL A 97 14.27 -17.70 12.96
C VAL A 97 13.38 -16.99 11.95
N LEU A 98 13.54 -17.27 10.65
CA LEU A 98 12.76 -16.66 9.58
C LEU A 98 11.45 -17.41 9.33
N TYR A 99 11.45 -18.73 9.52
CA TYR A 99 10.33 -19.62 9.22
C TYR A 99 9.02 -19.11 9.81
N ARG A 100 8.10 -18.69 8.94
CA ARG A 100 6.79 -18.13 9.25
C ARG A 100 6.78 -16.91 10.19
N ARG A 101 7.94 -16.32 10.46
CA ARG A 101 8.13 -15.12 11.30
C ARG A 101 8.52 -13.89 10.49
N TYR A 102 9.12 -14.10 9.32
CA TYR A 102 9.41 -13.06 8.36
C TYR A 102 8.36 -13.09 7.24
N ILE A 103 7.76 -11.93 6.91
CA ILE A 103 6.86 -11.77 5.77
C ILE A 103 7.53 -10.79 4.80
N PRO A 104 8.03 -11.24 3.63
CA PRO A 104 8.66 -10.35 2.67
C PRO A 104 7.65 -9.42 2.00
N ASN A 105 8.06 -8.18 1.72
CA ASN A 105 7.20 -7.21 1.03
C ASN A 105 6.85 -7.62 -0.40
N LEU A 106 7.69 -8.44 -1.03
CA LEU A 106 7.51 -8.92 -2.40
C LEU A 106 6.37 -9.95 -2.49
N THR A 107 6.33 -10.92 -1.57
CA THR A 107 5.40 -12.05 -1.63
C THR A 107 4.17 -11.85 -0.75
N ALA A 108 4.27 -11.10 0.35
CA ALA A 108 3.25 -11.00 1.41
C ALA A 108 2.78 -12.36 1.98
N VAL A 109 3.63 -13.39 1.85
CA VAL A 109 3.40 -14.74 2.39
C VAL A 109 4.49 -15.04 3.42
N PRO A 110 4.19 -15.72 4.54
CA PRO A 110 5.21 -16.04 5.54
C PRO A 110 6.35 -16.87 4.94
N PHE A 111 7.58 -16.46 5.23
CA PHE A 111 8.79 -17.05 4.69
C PHE A 111 8.90 -18.54 5.02
N GLU A 112 9.16 -19.35 4.02
CA GLU A 112 9.31 -20.79 4.14
C GLU A 112 10.29 -21.31 3.08
N VAL A 113 11.15 -22.25 3.47
CA VAL A 113 12.02 -22.98 2.54
C VAL A 113 11.28 -24.23 2.11
N SER A 114 10.41 -24.07 1.10
CA SER A 114 9.69 -25.17 0.47
C SER A 114 9.73 -25.04 -1.05
N ARG A 115 9.43 -26.14 -1.74
CA ARG A 115 9.38 -26.14 -3.20
C ARG A 115 8.32 -25.16 -3.71
N GLU A 116 7.15 -25.15 -3.09
CA GLU A 116 6.00 -24.31 -3.44
C GLU A 116 6.36 -22.82 -3.31
N TYR A 117 7.10 -22.45 -2.26
CA TYR A 117 7.53 -21.07 -2.06
C TYR A 117 8.52 -20.63 -3.14
N PHE A 118 9.45 -21.50 -3.53
CA PHE A 118 10.40 -21.24 -4.62
C PHE A 118 9.70 -21.16 -5.99
N GLU A 119 8.69 -22.00 -6.24
CA GLU A 119 7.87 -21.95 -7.45
C GLU A 119 7.08 -20.64 -7.53
N HIS A 120 6.45 -20.22 -6.43
CA HIS A 120 5.77 -18.93 -6.34
C HIS A 120 6.71 -17.75 -6.59
N MET A 121 7.91 -17.77 -5.99
CA MET A 121 8.91 -16.74 -6.20
C MET A 121 9.42 -16.73 -7.66
N LEU A 122 9.61 -17.90 -8.28
CA LEU A 122 9.96 -18.00 -9.70
C LEU A 122 8.85 -17.42 -10.60
N GLU A 123 7.59 -17.68 -10.30
CA GLU A 123 6.45 -17.14 -11.06
C GLU A 123 6.39 -15.62 -10.99
N LEU A 124 6.60 -15.05 -9.79
CA LEU A 124 6.56 -13.60 -9.58
C LEU A 124 7.72 -12.85 -10.26
N THR A 125 8.90 -13.47 -10.37
CA THR A 125 10.14 -12.73 -10.67
C THR A 125 10.93 -13.23 -11.87
N GLY A 126 10.65 -14.45 -12.33
CA GLY A 126 11.45 -15.11 -13.34
C GLY A 126 12.88 -15.42 -12.91
N SER A 127 13.19 -15.39 -11.60
CA SER A 127 14.55 -15.50 -11.09
C SER A 127 15.30 -16.73 -11.63
N PRO A 128 16.49 -16.54 -12.24
CA PRO A 128 17.31 -17.66 -12.68
C PRO A 128 17.91 -18.44 -11.51
N VAL A 129 18.07 -17.83 -10.33
CA VAL A 129 18.54 -18.52 -9.11
C VAL A 129 17.47 -19.49 -8.63
N MET A 130 16.22 -19.03 -8.53
CA MET A 130 15.09 -19.88 -8.13
C MET A 130 14.87 -21.03 -9.10
N ARG A 131 14.97 -20.76 -10.41
CA ARG A 131 14.89 -21.80 -11.45
C ARG A 131 15.94 -22.89 -11.25
N ARG A 132 17.22 -22.51 -11.08
CA ARG A 132 18.29 -23.48 -10.86
C ARG A 132 18.10 -24.28 -9.59
N ALA A 133 17.65 -23.66 -8.50
CA ALA A 133 17.35 -24.36 -7.26
C ALA A 133 16.22 -25.39 -7.43
N LEU A 134 15.18 -25.05 -8.20
CA LEU A 134 14.06 -25.94 -8.52
C LEU A 134 14.46 -27.09 -9.46
N ASP A 135 15.35 -26.84 -10.43
CA ASP A 135 15.82 -27.85 -11.39
C ASP A 135 16.51 -29.04 -10.71
N VAL A 136 17.17 -28.81 -9.56
CA VAL A 136 17.87 -29.84 -8.78
C VAL A 136 17.20 -30.18 -7.45
N TRP A 137 15.95 -29.73 -7.27
CA TRP A 137 15.27 -29.84 -5.98
C TRP A 137 15.04 -31.30 -5.55
N SER A 138 15.34 -31.59 -4.29
CA SER A 138 15.03 -32.85 -3.63
C SER A 138 14.67 -32.60 -2.17
N ASP A 139 13.54 -33.11 -1.68
CA ASP A 139 13.11 -32.85 -0.30
C ASP A 139 14.09 -33.39 0.75
N VAL A 140 14.90 -34.39 0.40
CA VAL A 140 15.97 -34.94 1.25
C VAL A 140 17.00 -33.86 1.62
N GLN A 141 17.21 -32.86 0.77
CA GLN A 141 18.15 -31.76 1.04
C GLN A 141 17.70 -30.87 2.21
N LEU A 142 16.41 -30.88 2.56
CA LEU A 142 15.87 -30.11 3.68
C LEU A 142 16.17 -30.77 5.03
N GLU A 143 16.52 -32.06 5.04
CA GLU A 143 16.96 -32.77 6.26
C GLU A 143 18.38 -32.37 6.66
N ASP A 144 19.20 -31.91 5.71
CA ASP A 144 20.52 -31.35 5.96
C ASP A 144 20.42 -29.87 6.33
N ALA A 145 20.81 -29.54 7.56
CA ALA A 145 20.78 -28.17 8.08
C ALA A 145 21.64 -27.20 7.26
N ALA A 146 22.76 -27.64 6.69
CA ALA A 146 23.64 -26.80 5.89
C ALA A 146 23.02 -26.46 4.53
N GLU A 147 22.39 -27.43 3.87
CA GLU A 147 21.69 -27.22 2.60
C GLU A 147 20.41 -26.40 2.79
N LYS A 148 19.63 -26.68 3.84
CA LYS A 148 18.47 -25.85 4.21
C LYS A 148 18.88 -24.41 4.48
N ALA A 149 20.01 -24.18 5.17
CA ALA A 149 20.57 -22.84 5.39
C ALA A 149 21.02 -22.17 4.09
N ARG A 150 21.69 -22.90 3.18
CA ARG A 150 22.07 -22.39 1.87
C ARG A 150 20.85 -21.92 1.07
N LEU A 151 19.81 -22.75 0.97
CA LEU A 151 18.57 -22.42 0.28
C LEU A 151 17.86 -21.23 0.94
N ALA A 152 17.85 -21.15 2.27
CA ALA A 152 17.28 -20.00 2.98
C ALA A 152 18.00 -18.69 2.65
N VAL A 153 19.35 -18.71 2.57
CA VAL A 153 20.15 -17.54 2.19
C VAL A 153 19.87 -17.15 0.74
N GLU A 154 19.85 -18.10 -0.19
CA GLU A 154 19.52 -17.84 -1.60
C GLU A 154 18.14 -17.21 -1.74
N LEU A 155 17.13 -17.78 -1.08
CA LEU A 155 15.78 -17.24 -1.09
C LEU A 155 15.72 -15.85 -0.47
N LEU A 156 16.38 -15.62 0.68
CA LEU A 156 16.40 -14.32 1.35
C LEU A 156 17.06 -13.25 0.48
N VAL A 157 18.20 -13.55 -0.13
CA VAL A 157 18.91 -12.61 -1.01
C VAL A 157 18.07 -12.28 -2.23
N GLU A 158 17.41 -13.27 -2.84
CA GLU A 158 16.53 -13.04 -3.99
C GLU A 158 15.30 -12.22 -3.61
N LEU A 159 14.65 -12.51 -2.48
CA LEU A 159 13.54 -11.71 -1.96
C LEU A 159 13.92 -10.24 -1.75
N LEU A 160 15.07 -9.99 -1.11
CA LEU A 160 15.56 -8.62 -0.87
C LEU A 160 15.95 -7.93 -2.18
N THR A 161 16.60 -8.65 -3.09
CA THR A 161 17.02 -8.16 -4.41
C THR A 161 15.82 -7.72 -5.24
N TYR A 162 14.81 -8.58 -5.38
CA TYR A 162 13.61 -8.24 -6.16
C TYR A 162 12.70 -7.23 -5.46
N GLN A 163 12.66 -7.22 -4.12
CA GLN A 163 11.95 -6.18 -3.36
C GLN A 163 12.45 -4.77 -3.70
N PHE A 164 13.72 -4.61 -4.07
CA PHE A 164 14.29 -3.31 -4.46
C PHE A 164 13.53 -2.61 -5.59
N ALA A 165 13.06 -3.39 -6.56
CA ALA A 165 12.41 -2.92 -7.78
C ALA A 165 10.94 -3.38 -7.92
N SER A 166 10.38 -3.97 -6.86
CA SER A 166 9.02 -4.51 -6.88
C SER A 166 8.11 -3.81 -5.87
N PRO A 167 6.82 -3.59 -6.20
CA PRO A 167 5.87 -2.92 -5.32
C PRO A 167 5.68 -3.62 -3.96
N VAL A 168 5.54 -2.83 -2.91
CA VAL A 168 5.28 -3.33 -1.54
C VAL A 168 3.82 -3.79 -1.42
N GLN A 169 3.62 -5.06 -1.02
CA GLN A 169 2.31 -5.71 -0.88
C GLN A 169 1.71 -5.56 0.53
N TRP A 170 1.68 -4.35 1.11
CA TRP A 170 1.35 -4.15 2.52
C TRP A 170 -0.11 -4.49 2.89
N ILE A 171 -1.07 -4.26 1.98
CA ILE A 171 -2.46 -4.71 2.19
C ILE A 171 -2.51 -6.23 2.39
N LYS A 172 -1.89 -7.00 1.48
CA LYS A 172 -1.83 -8.47 1.59
C LYS A 172 -1.09 -8.93 2.84
N THR A 173 -0.03 -8.22 3.25
CA THR A 173 0.68 -8.52 4.50
C THR A 173 -0.23 -8.36 5.71
N GLN A 174 -1.06 -7.31 5.75
CA GLN A 174 -2.03 -7.13 6.83
C GLN A 174 -3.10 -8.21 6.81
N ASP A 175 -3.63 -8.58 5.66
CA ASP A 175 -4.61 -9.67 5.54
C ASP A 175 -4.00 -10.99 6.04
N CYS A 176 -2.74 -11.27 5.68
CA CYS A 176 -2.01 -12.43 6.18
C CYS A 176 -1.87 -12.41 7.71
N LEU A 177 -1.54 -11.27 8.32
CA LEU A 177 -1.36 -11.14 9.77
C LEU A 177 -2.67 -11.16 10.55
N ILE A 178 -3.69 -10.45 10.05
CA ILE A 178 -4.96 -10.24 10.74
C ILE A 178 -5.89 -11.44 10.53
N HIS A 179 -6.02 -11.93 9.29
CA HIS A 179 -6.93 -13.01 8.93
C HIS A 179 -6.26 -14.38 8.84
N GLY A 180 -5.00 -14.44 8.42
CA GLY A 180 -4.29 -15.71 8.19
C GLY A 180 -3.49 -16.27 9.37
N ALA A 181 -3.04 -15.40 10.28
CA ALA A 181 -2.25 -15.78 11.45
C ALA A 181 -3.06 -15.53 12.73
N GLU A 182 -2.82 -16.32 13.79
CA GLU A 182 -3.42 -16.13 15.12
C GLU A 182 -2.75 -14.97 15.88
N VAL A 183 -2.55 -13.83 15.22
CA VAL A 183 -1.97 -12.64 15.86
C VAL A 183 -3.00 -12.03 16.80
N GLU A 184 -2.66 -11.88 18.08
CA GLU A 184 -3.50 -11.20 19.08
C GLU A 184 -3.04 -9.76 19.33
N ARG A 185 -1.73 -9.52 19.18
CA ARG A 185 -1.10 -8.22 19.44
C ARG A 185 -0.20 -7.84 18.28
N LEU A 186 -0.46 -6.71 17.65
CA LEU A 186 0.41 -6.08 16.67
C LEU A 186 1.19 -4.97 17.36
N VAL A 187 2.50 -5.16 17.53
CA VAL A 187 3.39 -4.17 18.15
C VAL A 187 4.26 -3.51 17.09
N GLU A 188 4.05 -2.23 16.84
CA GLU A 188 4.89 -1.41 15.96
C GLU A 188 6.10 -0.87 16.72
N ILE A 189 7.29 -1.11 16.17
CA ILE A 189 8.55 -0.54 16.64
C ILE A 189 9.02 0.49 15.61
N GLY A 190 9.00 1.76 16.00
CA GLY A 190 9.40 2.86 15.14
C GLY A 190 9.28 4.20 15.86
N PRO A 191 9.68 5.30 15.22
CA PRO A 191 9.61 6.64 15.80
C PRO A 191 8.17 7.20 15.83
N SER A 192 7.23 6.58 15.12
CA SER A 192 5.86 7.06 14.99
C SER A 192 4.91 5.89 14.68
N PRO A 193 3.66 5.90 15.19
CA PRO A 193 2.70 4.80 15.07
C PRO A 193 1.96 4.77 13.70
N VAL A 194 2.71 4.79 12.60
CA VAL A 194 2.13 4.90 11.25
C VAL A 194 1.49 3.59 10.82
N LEU A 195 2.15 2.45 11.08
CA LEU A 195 1.65 1.12 10.73
C LEU A 195 0.41 0.77 11.57
N CYS A 196 0.42 1.09 12.87
CA CYS A 196 -0.75 0.98 13.74
C CYS A 196 -1.93 1.80 13.22
N GLY A 197 -1.68 3.03 12.74
CA GLY A 197 -2.72 3.85 12.12
C GLY A 197 -3.31 3.22 10.85
N MET A 198 -2.49 2.54 10.03
CA MET A 198 -2.97 1.81 8.86
C MET A 198 -3.75 0.54 9.25
N ALA A 199 -3.22 -0.26 10.17
CA ALA A 199 -3.88 -1.47 10.68
C ALA A 199 -5.24 -1.17 11.33
N ALA A 200 -5.36 -0.05 12.06
CA ALA A 200 -6.62 0.37 12.66
C ALA A 200 -7.71 0.60 11.61
N LYS A 201 -7.36 1.15 10.44
CA LYS A 201 -8.32 1.32 9.33
C LYS A 201 -8.69 -0.02 8.70
N THR A 202 -7.74 -0.94 8.56
CA THR A 202 -7.98 -2.30 8.05
C THR A 202 -8.93 -3.08 8.96
N LEU A 203 -8.78 -2.94 10.28
CA LEU A 203 -9.66 -3.56 11.28
C LEU A 203 -11.07 -2.97 11.31
N GLN A 204 -11.31 -1.78 10.77
CA GLN A 204 -12.66 -1.22 10.62
C GLN A 204 -13.47 -1.85 9.48
N GLY A 205 -12.81 -2.66 8.63
CA GLY A 205 -13.47 -3.44 7.57
C GLY A 205 -14.30 -4.61 8.12
N PRO A 206 -14.89 -5.45 7.26
CA PRO A 206 -15.56 -6.68 7.67
C PRO A 206 -14.56 -7.61 8.38
N GLN A 207 -14.81 -7.92 9.65
CA GLN A 207 -14.00 -8.83 10.45
C GLN A 207 -14.84 -10.00 10.97
N PRO A 208 -14.24 -11.19 11.20
CA PRO A 208 -14.90 -12.25 11.95
C PRO A 208 -15.29 -11.75 13.35
N GLU A 209 -16.50 -12.06 13.82
CA GLU A 209 -17.09 -11.47 15.05
C GLU A 209 -16.25 -11.70 16.33
N ASP A 210 -15.41 -12.74 16.36
CA ASP A 210 -14.63 -13.14 17.55
C ASP A 210 -13.15 -12.73 17.51
N ARG A 211 -12.71 -11.98 16.48
CA ARG A 211 -11.29 -11.66 16.29
C ARG A 211 -10.95 -10.28 16.89
N GLN A 212 -10.24 -10.26 18.02
CA GLN A 212 -9.72 -9.03 18.63
C GLN A 212 -8.20 -8.94 18.46
N VAL A 213 -7.71 -7.88 17.80
CA VAL A 213 -6.28 -7.60 17.65
C VAL A 213 -5.94 -6.28 18.35
N SER A 214 -5.05 -6.31 19.34
CA SER A 214 -4.56 -5.11 20.03
C SER A 214 -3.45 -4.45 19.20
N LEU A 215 -3.60 -3.15 18.94
CA LEU A 215 -2.62 -2.35 18.19
C LEU A 215 -1.78 -1.50 19.14
N LEU A 216 -0.49 -1.83 19.26
CA LEU A 216 0.42 -1.26 20.23
C LEU A 216 1.61 -0.59 19.54
N HIS A 217 2.02 0.56 20.06
CA HIS A 217 3.20 1.27 19.61
C HIS A 217 4.24 1.29 20.73
N PHE A 218 5.48 0.92 20.39
CA PHE A 218 6.58 0.73 21.34
C PHE A 218 6.75 1.87 22.34
N GLU A 219 6.73 3.14 21.89
CA GLU A 219 6.92 4.28 22.79
C GLU A 219 5.65 4.67 23.56
N ARG A 220 4.47 4.42 22.98
CA ARG A 220 3.19 4.88 23.53
C ARG A 220 2.66 3.91 24.59
N ASP A 221 2.75 2.61 24.31
CA ASP A 221 2.07 1.56 25.05
C ASP A 221 3.06 0.68 25.84
N GLN A 222 4.14 1.29 26.34
CA GLN A 222 5.21 0.58 27.05
C GLN A 222 4.69 -0.25 28.21
N ASP A 223 3.78 0.30 29.02
CA ASP A 223 3.32 -0.39 30.22
C ASP A 223 2.51 -1.65 29.89
N GLU A 224 1.75 -1.63 28.79
CA GLU A 224 1.05 -2.80 28.25
C GLU A 224 2.01 -3.80 27.59
N ILE A 225 3.03 -3.32 26.86
CA ILE A 225 4.04 -4.18 26.21
C ILE A 225 4.91 -4.90 27.25
N TYR A 226 5.37 -4.18 28.27
CA TYR A 226 6.22 -4.69 29.34
C TYR A 226 5.43 -5.28 30.52
N TYR A 227 4.11 -5.33 30.43
CA TYR A 227 3.22 -5.87 31.47
C TYR A 227 3.44 -5.22 32.86
N ARG A 228 3.77 -3.94 32.91
CA ARG A 228 4.13 -3.26 34.17
C ARG A 228 2.94 -3.11 35.12
N HIS A 229 1.72 -3.08 34.58
CA HIS A 229 0.48 -3.05 35.39
C HIS A 229 0.23 -4.33 36.20
N ILE A 230 0.81 -5.48 35.80
CA ILE A 230 0.61 -6.75 36.51
C ILE A 230 1.36 -6.76 37.87
N HIS A 231 2.34 -5.87 38.06
CA HIS A 231 3.07 -5.75 39.33
C HIS A 231 2.36 -4.89 40.38
N GLU A 232 1.39 -4.05 40.01
CA GLU A 232 0.67 -3.19 40.98
C GLU A 232 -0.49 -3.93 41.66
N GLU A 233 -0.96 -5.06 41.10
CA GLU A 233 -2.09 -5.83 41.67
C GLU A 233 -1.68 -6.80 42.80
N GLY A 234 -0.39 -6.92 43.12
CA GLY A 234 0.13 -7.75 44.22
C GLY A 234 0.08 -7.11 45.62
N GLU A 235 -0.07 -5.78 45.70
CA GLU A 235 -0.13 -5.04 46.98
C GLU A 235 -1.10 -3.85 46.87
N ALA A 236 -2.40 -4.11 46.69
CA ALA A 236 -3.41 -3.09 46.95
C ALA A 236 -4.61 -3.71 47.67
N THR A 237 -4.82 -3.19 48.87
CA THR A 237 -5.85 -3.58 49.84
C THR A 237 -7.25 -3.18 49.39
N VAL A 238 -8.20 -3.94 49.92
CA VAL A 238 -9.64 -3.97 49.67
C VAL A 238 -10.37 -2.63 49.98
N ALA A 239 -11.47 -2.42 49.23
CA ALA A 239 -12.60 -1.47 49.43
C ALA A 239 -12.48 -0.14 48.64
N GLN A 240 -13.40 0.28 47.77
CA GLN A 240 -14.86 0.13 47.75
C GLN A 240 -15.42 0.36 46.33
N ALA A 241 -16.50 -0.35 45.98
CA ALA A 241 -17.38 -0.10 44.82
C ALA A 241 -18.65 0.68 45.26
N PRO A 242 -19.65 0.94 44.39
CA PRO A 242 -19.73 1.97 43.36
C PRO A 242 -20.90 2.95 43.61
N ALA A 243 -20.94 4.10 42.93
CA ALA A 243 -22.10 5.00 42.91
C ALA A 243 -22.61 5.21 41.48
N ALA A 244 -23.93 5.18 41.36
CA ALA A 244 -24.69 4.82 40.18
C ALA A 244 -25.03 6.00 39.23
N ALA A 245 -25.18 5.61 37.96
CA ALA A 245 -26.22 5.97 36.98
C ALA A 245 -26.62 7.44 36.76
N SER A 246 -26.49 7.88 35.50
CA SER A 246 -27.50 8.64 34.75
C SER A 246 -27.36 8.34 33.24
N LEU A 247 -28.39 7.74 32.64
CA LEU A 247 -28.65 7.73 31.18
C LEU A 247 -29.56 8.95 30.82
N PRO A 248 -30.11 9.07 29.60
CA PRO A 248 -29.61 9.93 28.51
C PRO A 248 -30.59 11.08 28.18
N GLU A 249 -30.11 12.17 27.57
CA GLU A 249 -31.02 13.17 26.97
C GLU A 249 -31.10 13.00 25.44
N THR A 250 -32.34 12.79 25.00
CA THR A 250 -32.84 12.62 23.63
C THR A 250 -32.82 13.96 22.85
N PRO A 251 -32.87 13.92 21.50
CA PRO A 251 -32.46 15.00 20.60
C PRO A 251 -33.56 16.04 20.32
N ALA A 252 -33.15 17.29 20.06
CA ALA A 252 -34.03 18.35 19.59
C ALA A 252 -34.12 18.37 18.06
N GLU A 253 -35.36 18.54 17.60
CA GLU A 253 -35.88 18.45 16.25
C GLU A 253 -35.68 19.74 15.41
N GLN A 254 -35.88 19.60 14.10
CA GLN A 254 -35.55 20.49 12.97
C GLN A 254 -36.22 21.89 12.99
N PRO A 255 -35.85 22.76 12.04
CA PRO A 255 -36.86 23.06 11.01
C PRO A 255 -36.41 22.80 9.57
N ARG A 256 -37.38 22.17 8.91
CA ARG A 256 -37.61 21.92 7.49
C ARG A 256 -37.59 23.19 6.63
N VAL A 257 -36.98 23.10 5.45
CA VAL A 257 -37.21 24.03 4.33
C VAL A 257 -37.70 23.19 3.14
N GLU A 258 -38.94 23.46 2.70
CA GLU A 258 -39.59 22.92 1.51
C GLU A 258 -39.32 23.81 0.27
N PRO A 259 -39.66 23.36 -0.96
CA PRO A 259 -38.79 23.47 -2.13
C PRO A 259 -39.20 24.60 -3.09
N SER A 260 -38.23 25.02 -3.91
CA SER A 260 -38.43 25.91 -5.05
C SER A 260 -38.68 25.12 -6.35
N PRO A 261 -39.47 25.64 -7.31
CA PRO A 261 -39.99 24.92 -8.48
C PRO A 261 -38.94 24.62 -9.58
N PRO A 262 -39.22 23.69 -10.51
CA PRO A 262 -38.26 23.20 -11.49
C PRO A 262 -38.03 24.22 -12.62
N VAL A 263 -36.78 24.37 -13.03
CA VAL A 263 -36.39 25.10 -14.25
C VAL A 263 -36.31 24.09 -15.41
N SER A 264 -36.99 24.43 -16.50
CA SER A 264 -37.21 23.64 -17.70
C SER A 264 -35.94 23.00 -18.30
N GLN A 265 -36.01 21.70 -18.56
CA GLN A 265 -35.07 21.00 -19.44
C GLN A 265 -35.49 21.23 -20.89
N SER A 266 -34.62 21.87 -21.68
CA SER A 266 -34.72 21.85 -23.14
C SER A 266 -34.15 20.52 -23.63
N SER A 267 -35.02 19.65 -24.14
CA SER A 267 -34.63 18.44 -24.86
C SER A 267 -34.19 18.81 -26.28
N ALA A 268 -32.88 18.81 -26.53
CA ALA A 268 -32.35 18.78 -27.89
C ALA A 268 -32.22 17.31 -28.33
N SER A 269 -32.93 16.96 -29.40
CA SER A 269 -32.85 15.64 -30.06
C SER A 269 -31.42 15.35 -30.55
N PRO A 270 -30.96 14.09 -30.54
CA PRO A 270 -29.66 13.74 -31.09
C PRO A 270 -29.73 13.82 -32.62
N GLY A 271 -29.07 14.82 -33.20
CA GLY A 271 -28.75 14.84 -34.62
C GLY A 271 -27.78 13.70 -34.92
N ALA A 272 -28.02 12.99 -36.04
CA ALA A 272 -27.14 11.95 -36.55
C ALA A 272 -25.73 12.54 -36.77
N GLY A 273 -24.79 12.15 -35.91
CA GLY A 273 -23.39 12.55 -36.02
C GLY A 273 -22.68 11.78 -37.13
N GLU A 274 -21.86 12.48 -37.91
CA GLU A 274 -20.87 11.90 -38.80
C GLU A 274 -20.00 10.86 -38.07
N PRO A 275 -19.45 9.85 -38.77
CA PRO A 275 -18.60 8.83 -38.14
C PRO A 275 -17.42 9.51 -37.44
N ILE A 276 -17.43 9.49 -36.10
CA ILE A 276 -16.35 9.99 -35.28
C ILE A 276 -15.15 9.08 -35.52
N ALA A 277 -14.06 9.63 -36.04
CA ALA A 277 -12.81 8.89 -36.20
C ALA A 277 -12.32 8.41 -34.83
N GLU A 278 -12.03 7.12 -34.69
CA GLU A 278 -11.39 6.60 -33.49
C GLU A 278 -9.99 7.19 -33.39
N VAL A 279 -9.79 8.07 -32.41
CA VAL A 279 -8.50 8.63 -32.06
C VAL A 279 -8.00 7.89 -30.81
N PRO A 280 -6.71 7.48 -30.76
CA PRO A 280 -6.14 6.90 -29.56
C PRO A 280 -6.25 7.86 -28.38
N LEU A 281 -6.81 7.38 -27.27
CA LEU A 281 -6.88 8.11 -26.00
C LEU A 281 -5.49 8.62 -25.61
N GLN A 282 -5.36 9.90 -25.32
CA GLN A 282 -4.14 10.50 -24.79
C GLN A 282 -4.18 10.53 -23.26
N ALA A 283 -3.01 10.49 -22.60
CA ALA A 283 -2.94 10.58 -21.13
C ALA A 283 -3.55 11.89 -20.62
N PHE A 284 -3.43 12.96 -21.41
CA PHE A 284 -4.10 14.23 -21.15
C PHE A 284 -5.63 14.08 -21.07
N ASP A 285 -6.24 13.33 -21.99
CA ASP A 285 -7.70 13.14 -22.01
C ASP A 285 -8.18 12.39 -20.77
N VAL A 286 -7.41 11.39 -20.33
CA VAL A 286 -7.70 10.62 -19.11
C VAL A 286 -7.61 11.51 -17.88
N ALA A 287 -6.52 12.26 -17.73
CA ALA A 287 -6.34 13.19 -16.60
C ALA A 287 -7.42 14.27 -16.59
N HIS A 288 -7.73 14.85 -17.75
CA HIS A 288 -8.74 15.89 -17.90
C HIS A 288 -10.16 15.37 -17.57
N ALA A 289 -10.48 14.14 -17.96
CA ALA A 289 -11.73 13.48 -17.60
C ALA A 289 -11.86 13.24 -16.09
N VAL A 290 -10.78 12.81 -15.41
CA VAL A 290 -10.77 12.62 -13.95
C VAL A 290 -11.00 13.94 -13.21
N VAL A 291 -10.29 15.00 -13.62
CA VAL A 291 -10.49 16.35 -13.06
C VAL A 291 -11.93 16.82 -13.29
N ALA A 292 -12.48 16.61 -14.49
CA ALA A 292 -13.86 16.96 -14.83
C ALA A 292 -14.90 16.24 -13.99
N PHE A 293 -14.73 14.93 -13.86
CA PHE A 293 -15.58 14.12 -13.01
C PHE A 293 -15.54 14.60 -11.56
N LYS A 294 -14.34 14.85 -11.01
CA LYS A 294 -14.15 15.26 -9.62
C LYS A 294 -14.69 16.67 -9.33
N LEU A 295 -14.59 17.58 -10.29
CA LEU A 295 -15.18 18.93 -10.22
C LEU A 295 -16.68 18.95 -10.54
N LYS A 296 -17.25 17.81 -10.95
CA LYS A 296 -18.64 17.68 -11.42
C LYS A 296 -18.96 18.65 -12.55
N GLN A 297 -18.01 18.85 -13.45
CA GLN A 297 -18.15 19.71 -14.63
C GLN A 297 -18.08 18.88 -15.91
N PRO A 298 -18.73 19.31 -17.00
CA PRO A 298 -18.52 18.70 -18.29
C PRO A 298 -17.06 18.88 -18.74
N LEU A 299 -16.52 17.95 -19.52
CA LEU A 299 -15.14 18.00 -20.05
C LEU A 299 -14.81 19.36 -20.70
N GLY A 300 -15.72 19.90 -21.52
CA GLY A 300 -15.52 21.21 -22.15
C GLY A 300 -15.57 22.43 -21.20
N GLY A 301 -15.99 22.22 -19.95
CA GLY A 301 -16.06 23.27 -18.92
C GLY A 301 -14.73 23.55 -18.21
N ILE A 302 -13.72 22.69 -18.38
CA ILE A 302 -12.44 22.82 -17.68
C ILE A 302 -11.35 23.22 -18.66
N SER A 303 -10.72 24.35 -18.38
CA SER A 303 -9.58 24.82 -19.16
C SER A 303 -8.35 23.95 -18.89
N ALA A 304 -7.73 23.47 -19.98
CA ALA A 304 -6.47 22.74 -19.97
C ALA A 304 -5.26 23.56 -19.50
N GLN A 305 -5.39 24.89 -19.48
CA GLN A 305 -4.31 25.83 -19.17
C GLN A 305 -4.32 26.28 -17.70
N GLN A 306 -5.34 25.92 -16.93
CA GLN A 306 -5.47 26.30 -15.52
C GLN A 306 -4.88 25.22 -14.60
N THR A 307 -4.17 25.66 -13.56
CA THR A 307 -3.69 24.74 -12.52
C THR A 307 -4.85 24.20 -11.68
N ILE A 308 -4.71 23.00 -11.13
CA ILE A 308 -5.70 22.40 -10.21
C ILE A 308 -6.01 23.36 -9.05
N LYS A 309 -5.02 24.07 -8.51
CA LYS A 309 -5.19 25.08 -7.45
C LYS A 309 -6.16 26.18 -7.84
N THR A 310 -6.13 26.64 -9.09
CA THR A 310 -7.05 27.65 -9.63
C THR A 310 -8.45 27.05 -9.81
N LEU A 311 -8.54 25.85 -10.36
CA LEU A 311 -9.79 25.14 -10.62
C LEU A 311 -10.59 24.86 -9.34
N VAL A 312 -9.91 24.56 -8.23
CA VAL A 312 -10.53 24.29 -6.92
C VAL A 312 -10.71 25.53 -6.05
N ALA A 313 -10.39 26.73 -6.58
CA ALA A 313 -10.51 28.01 -5.88
C ALA A 313 -9.90 28.02 -4.47
N GLY A 314 -8.73 27.38 -4.29
CA GLY A 314 -8.02 27.33 -3.01
C GLY A 314 -8.62 26.39 -1.96
N LYS A 315 -9.61 25.55 -2.31
CA LYS A 315 -10.08 24.45 -1.45
C LYS A 315 -8.99 23.38 -1.33
N SER A 316 -8.12 23.53 -0.33
CA SER A 316 -6.95 22.66 -0.10
C SER A 316 -7.31 21.17 -0.06
N THR A 317 -8.44 20.79 0.55
CA THR A 317 -8.92 19.41 0.57
C THR A 317 -9.18 18.87 -0.83
N LEU A 318 -9.92 19.61 -1.66
CA LEU A 318 -10.23 19.19 -3.02
C LEU A 318 -9.00 19.23 -3.92
N GLN A 319 -8.07 20.15 -3.67
CA GLN A 319 -6.79 20.23 -4.37
C GLN A 319 -5.91 18.99 -4.15
N ASN A 320 -5.89 18.45 -2.92
CA ASN A 320 -5.08 17.28 -2.59
C ASN A 320 -5.76 15.96 -2.96
N GLU A 321 -7.06 15.99 -3.24
CA GLU A 321 -7.84 14.83 -3.69
C GLU A 321 -7.80 14.62 -5.20
N ILE A 322 -7.50 15.66 -5.97
CA ILE A 322 -7.30 15.63 -7.42
C ILE A 322 -5.81 15.41 -7.68
#